data_AF-A0A8J8A7L6-F1
#
_entry.id   AF-A0A8J8A7L6-F1
#
_cell.length_a   1.000
_cell.length_b   1.000
_cell.length_c   1.000
_cell.angle_alpha   90.00
_cell.angle_beta   90.00
_cell.angle_gamma   90.00
#
_symmetry.space_group_name_H-M   'P 1'
#
loop_
_entity.id
_entity.type
_entity.pdbx_description
1 polymer ?
#
loop_
_entity_poly.entity_id
_entity_poly.type
_entity_poly.pdbx_seq_one_letter_code
_entity_poly.pdbx_strand_id
1 'polypeptide(L)'
;MSDDDSHSAVELVEEAADHLQTSSEHERRAKELSYQAEEELEATLAEELPDSVKVNVDAEADREGARLVVSLYDDATMETVSDVVGDDVGVGSPHPQQFIIGDDIVGEESSQRERIQNVKGIIADIEDRFDAGAPVQQVIRDARRIGMDKSEAKHEIDKLKQKGEVYEPRTDYLRTT
;
A
#
# COMPACT_ATOMS: atom_id res chain seq x y z
N MET A 1 -5.28 24.14 54.52
CA MET A 1 -4.66 22.83 54.30
C MET A 1 -5.33 22.27 53.07
N SER A 2 -4.85 22.70 51.91
CA SER A 2 -5.46 22.41 50.60
C SER A 2 -4.35 22.39 49.56
N ASP A 3 -3.36 21.54 49.80
CA ASP A 3 -2.13 21.45 48.99
C ASP A 3 -1.82 19.99 48.57
N ASP A 4 -2.73 19.03 48.85
CA ASP A 4 -2.48 17.60 48.63
C ASP A 4 -3.11 17.07 47.32
N ASP A 5 -4.24 17.62 46.86
CA ASP A 5 -4.92 17.16 45.63
C ASP A 5 -4.20 17.56 44.33
N SER A 6 -3.38 18.63 44.34
CA SER A 6 -2.65 19.08 43.16
C SER A 6 -1.45 18.18 42.82
N HIS A 7 -0.90 17.47 43.80
CA HIS A 7 0.20 16.52 43.54
C HIS A 7 -0.30 15.26 42.83
N SER A 8 -1.52 14.80 43.13
CA SER A 8 -2.16 13.66 42.44
C SER A 8 -2.45 13.94 40.97
N ALA A 9 -2.98 15.13 40.62
CA ALA A 9 -3.33 15.43 39.24
C ALA A 9 -2.10 15.60 38.35
N VAL A 10 -1.01 16.15 38.88
CA VAL A 10 0.26 16.29 38.15
C VAL A 10 0.90 14.92 37.92
N GLU A 11 0.97 14.08 38.94
CA GLU A 11 1.52 12.71 38.83
C GLU A 11 0.76 11.86 37.80
N LEU A 12 -0.58 11.95 37.77
CA LEU A 12 -1.40 11.27 36.75
C LEU A 12 -1.13 11.78 35.32
N VAL A 13 -0.86 13.08 35.16
CA VAL A 13 -0.52 13.66 33.85
C VAL A 13 0.87 13.23 33.41
N GLU A 14 1.84 13.17 34.33
CA GLU A 14 3.18 12.66 34.06
C GLU A 14 3.14 11.18 33.66
N GLU A 15 2.42 10.34 34.39
CA GLU A 15 2.23 8.92 34.06
C GLU A 15 1.53 8.73 32.70
N ALA A 16 0.51 9.54 32.40
CA ALA A 16 -0.15 9.53 31.10
C ALA A 16 0.80 9.95 29.96
N ALA A 17 1.67 10.94 30.21
CA ALA A 17 2.68 11.36 29.24
C ALA A 17 3.72 10.26 28.98
N ASP A 18 4.17 9.56 30.01
CA ASP A 18 5.10 8.44 29.90
C ASP A 18 4.49 7.27 29.12
N HIS A 19 3.22 6.94 29.35
CA HIS A 19 2.50 5.94 28.56
C HIS A 19 2.39 6.34 27.08
N LEU A 20 2.10 7.61 26.78
CA LEU A 20 2.06 8.11 25.41
C LEU A 20 3.43 8.03 24.73
N GLN A 21 4.50 8.40 25.44
CA GLN A 21 5.85 8.29 24.92
C GLN A 21 6.22 6.83 24.63
N THR A 22 5.95 5.93 25.57
CA THR A 22 6.20 4.49 25.43
C THR A 22 5.44 3.91 24.24
N SER A 23 4.16 4.26 24.09
CA SER A 23 3.35 3.85 22.93
C SER A 23 3.94 4.36 21.62
N SER A 24 4.42 5.61 21.58
CA SER A 24 5.06 6.17 20.39
C SER A 24 6.37 5.47 20.04
N GLU A 25 7.16 5.06 21.04
CA GLU A 25 8.40 4.30 20.83
C GLU A 25 8.11 2.91 20.28
N HIS A 26 7.10 2.23 20.82
CA HIS A 26 6.64 0.93 20.30
C HIS A 26 6.15 1.03 18.85
N GLU A 27 5.36 2.05 18.52
CA GLU A 27 4.90 2.27 17.14
C GLU A 27 6.06 2.51 16.18
N ARG A 28 7.04 3.35 16.57
CA ARG A 28 8.23 3.59 15.76
C ARG A 28 9.02 2.31 15.53
N ARG A 29 9.27 1.54 16.59
CA ARG A 29 10.01 0.29 16.52
C ARG A 29 9.31 -0.75 15.66
N ALA A 30 7.98 -0.84 15.76
CA ALA A 30 7.19 -1.74 14.92
C ALA A 30 7.36 -1.40 13.44
N LYS A 31 7.21 -0.12 13.07
CA LYS A 31 7.43 0.34 11.69
C LYS A 31 8.84 0.06 11.19
N GLU A 32 9.85 0.31 12.02
CA GLU A 32 11.25 0.06 11.64
C GLU A 32 11.52 -1.42 11.36
N LEU A 33 11.00 -2.32 12.21
CA LEU A 33 11.11 -3.76 11.99
C LEU A 33 10.35 -4.23 10.75
N SER A 34 9.16 -3.66 10.49
CA SER A 34 8.40 -3.93 9.26
C SER A 34 9.20 -3.52 8.02
N TYR A 35 9.75 -2.30 8.00
CA TYR A 35 10.59 -1.83 6.88
C TYR A 35 11.82 -2.70 6.67
N GLN A 36 12.50 -3.11 7.74
CA GLN A 36 13.65 -4.02 7.64
C GLN A 36 13.25 -5.37 7.05
N ALA A 37 12.12 -5.94 7.49
CA ALA A 37 11.63 -7.21 6.96
C ALA A 37 11.24 -7.11 5.48
N GLU A 38 10.62 -5.99 5.06
CA GLU A 38 10.32 -5.70 3.65
C GLU A 38 11.60 -5.65 2.83
N GLU A 39 12.57 -4.82 3.24
CA GLU A 39 13.83 -4.60 2.53
C GLU A 39 14.68 -5.88 2.42
N GLU A 40 14.81 -6.64 3.52
CA GLU A 40 15.58 -7.88 3.53
C GLU A 40 14.98 -8.93 2.59
N LEU A 41 13.65 -9.08 2.59
CA LEU A 41 12.99 -10.04 1.73
C LEU A 41 13.01 -9.60 0.27
N GLU A 42 12.76 -8.31 -0.01
CA GLU A 42 12.82 -7.75 -1.36
C GLU A 42 14.21 -7.95 -1.96
N ALA A 43 15.27 -7.62 -1.22
CA ALA A 43 16.65 -7.80 -1.66
C ALA A 43 16.96 -9.29 -1.94
N THR A 44 16.58 -10.18 -1.02
CA THR A 44 16.82 -11.62 -1.19
C THR A 44 16.12 -12.17 -2.43
N LEU A 45 14.87 -11.75 -2.68
CA LEU A 45 14.11 -12.18 -3.86
C LEU A 45 14.69 -11.57 -5.14
N ALA A 46 15.11 -10.32 -5.11
CA ALA A 46 15.72 -9.65 -6.27
C ALA A 46 17.06 -10.30 -6.69
N GLU A 47 17.81 -10.89 -5.77
CA GLU A 47 19.05 -11.63 -6.09
C GLU A 47 18.78 -12.97 -6.81
N GLU A 48 17.66 -13.63 -6.51
CA GLU A 48 17.32 -14.95 -7.04
C GLU A 48 16.44 -14.88 -8.31
N LEU A 49 15.74 -13.77 -8.50
CA LEU A 49 14.84 -13.56 -9.64
C LEU A 49 15.55 -12.85 -10.80
N PRO A 50 15.06 -13.01 -12.05
CA PRO A 50 15.58 -12.27 -13.19
C PRO A 50 15.42 -10.75 -13.00
N ASP A 51 16.35 -9.96 -13.52
CA ASP A 51 16.30 -8.48 -13.49
C ASP A 51 15.02 -7.89 -14.13
N SER A 52 14.34 -8.66 -15.00
CA SER A 52 13.06 -8.26 -15.60
C SER A 52 11.89 -8.32 -14.64
N VAL A 53 12.05 -9.02 -13.51
CA VAL A 53 11.02 -9.21 -12.50
C VAL A 53 11.19 -8.16 -11.40
N LYS A 54 10.31 -7.17 -11.36
CA LYS A 54 10.19 -6.26 -10.22
C LYS A 54 9.52 -6.97 -9.06
N VAL A 55 10.09 -6.83 -7.87
CA VAL A 55 9.57 -7.36 -6.60
C VAL A 55 9.09 -6.19 -5.76
N ASN A 56 7.91 -6.31 -5.17
CA ASN A 56 7.45 -5.39 -4.12
C ASN A 56 7.04 -6.23 -2.91
N VAL A 57 7.53 -5.85 -1.73
CA VAL A 57 7.20 -6.51 -0.47
C VAL A 57 6.53 -5.51 0.46
N ASP A 58 5.34 -5.86 0.96
CA ASP A 58 4.61 -5.07 1.96
C ASP A 58 4.41 -5.92 3.23
N ALA A 59 4.75 -5.37 4.39
CA ALA A 59 4.46 -5.97 5.68
C ALA A 59 3.11 -5.47 6.22
N GLU A 60 2.19 -6.41 6.43
CA GLU A 60 0.91 -6.14 7.06
C GLU A 60 0.92 -6.75 8.47
N ALA A 61 0.72 -5.91 9.49
CA ALA A 61 0.58 -6.34 10.87
C ALA A 61 -0.68 -5.74 11.50
N ASP A 62 -1.54 -6.60 12.01
CA ASP A 62 -2.79 -6.24 12.66
C ASP A 62 -2.99 -7.01 13.97
N ARG A 63 -4.24 -7.08 14.46
CA ARG A 63 -4.56 -7.78 15.71
C ARG A 63 -4.58 -9.30 15.54
N GLU A 64 -4.75 -9.79 14.32
CA GLU A 64 -4.85 -11.21 13.98
C GLU A 64 -3.47 -11.80 13.66
N GLY A 65 -2.54 -11.01 13.14
CA GLY A 65 -1.15 -11.44 12.99
C GLY A 65 -0.29 -10.50 12.17
N ALA A 66 0.88 -11.01 11.79
CA ALA A 66 1.78 -10.34 10.86
C ALA A 66 2.01 -11.23 9.64
N ARG A 67 1.94 -10.64 8.45
CA ARG A 67 2.16 -11.31 7.17
C ARG A 67 2.93 -10.41 6.21
N LEU A 68 3.69 -11.03 5.32
CA LEU A 68 4.34 -10.36 4.20
C LEU A 68 3.57 -10.64 2.93
N VAL A 69 3.31 -9.59 2.17
CA VAL A 69 2.64 -9.64 0.88
C VAL A 69 3.69 -9.35 -0.18
N VAL A 70 4.02 -10.37 -0.97
CA VAL A 70 5.01 -10.26 -2.05
C VAL A 70 4.27 -10.16 -3.37
N SER A 71 4.61 -9.16 -4.18
CA SER A 71 4.02 -8.94 -5.49
C SER A 71 5.10 -8.89 -6.57
N LEU A 72 4.98 -9.75 -7.58
CA LEU A 72 5.95 -9.89 -8.67
C LEU A 72 5.38 -9.39 -9.99
N TYR A 73 6.19 -8.61 -10.73
CA TYR A 73 5.86 -8.05 -12.04
C TYR A 73 6.96 -8.38 -13.03
N ASP A 74 6.62 -9.00 -14.15
CA ASP A 74 7.60 -9.22 -15.21
C ASP A 74 7.36 -8.22 -16.35
N ASP A 75 8.16 -7.16 -16.37
CA ASP A 75 8.08 -6.10 -17.39
C ASP A 75 8.42 -6.66 -18.78
N ALA A 76 9.35 -7.61 -18.86
CA ALA A 76 9.77 -8.21 -20.12
C ALA A 76 8.62 -8.94 -20.83
N THR A 77 7.77 -9.66 -20.08
CA THR A 77 6.58 -10.30 -20.63
C THR A 77 5.59 -9.26 -21.16
N MET A 78 5.40 -8.15 -20.44
CA MET A 78 4.51 -7.08 -20.90
C MET A 78 5.01 -6.44 -22.19
N GLU A 79 6.30 -6.12 -22.28
CA GLU A 79 6.93 -5.59 -23.49
C GLU A 79 6.78 -6.57 -24.66
N THR A 80 7.10 -7.86 -24.42
CA THR A 80 6.98 -8.91 -25.44
C THR A 80 5.54 -9.04 -25.96
N VAL A 81 4.54 -9.01 -25.08
CA VAL A 81 3.13 -9.07 -25.49
C VAL A 81 2.75 -7.81 -26.28
N SER A 82 3.16 -6.63 -25.83
CA SER A 82 2.90 -5.37 -26.54
C SER A 82 3.48 -5.40 -27.96
N ASP A 83 4.71 -5.86 -28.12
CA ASP A 83 5.38 -5.97 -29.43
C ASP A 83 4.67 -6.94 -30.38
N VAL A 84 4.16 -8.05 -29.86
CA VAL A 84 3.47 -9.07 -30.65
C VAL A 84 2.09 -8.60 -31.12
N VAL A 85 1.35 -7.91 -30.25
CA VAL A 85 -0.03 -7.48 -30.55
C VAL A 85 -0.02 -6.17 -31.36
N GLY A 86 0.99 -5.32 -31.18
CA GLY A 86 1.16 -4.05 -31.88
C GLY A 86 0.32 -2.89 -31.31
N ASP A 87 0.66 -1.66 -31.70
CA ASP A 87 0.07 -0.42 -31.15
C ASP A 87 -1.43 -0.24 -31.42
N ASP A 88 -1.99 -0.95 -32.41
CA ASP A 88 -3.40 -0.85 -32.79
C ASP A 88 -4.36 -1.51 -31.78
N VAL A 89 -3.82 -2.31 -30.86
CA VAL A 89 -4.60 -3.03 -29.83
C VAL A 89 -4.01 -2.72 -28.45
N GLY A 90 -4.82 -2.13 -27.58
CA GLY A 90 -4.40 -1.82 -26.22
C GLY A 90 -4.15 -3.09 -25.39
N VAL A 91 -2.93 -3.23 -24.87
CA VAL A 91 -2.58 -4.25 -23.88
C VAL A 91 -2.75 -3.64 -22.49
N GLY A 92 -3.56 -4.29 -21.64
CA GLY A 92 -3.69 -3.90 -20.24
C GLY A 92 -2.45 -4.33 -19.44
N SER A 93 -2.16 -3.63 -18.34
CA SER A 93 -1.10 -4.05 -17.42
C SER A 93 -1.37 -5.47 -16.90
N PRO A 94 -0.36 -6.36 -16.86
CA PRO A 94 -0.52 -7.70 -16.32
C PRO A 94 -0.84 -7.61 -14.83
N HIS A 95 -1.59 -8.60 -14.35
CA HIS A 95 -1.81 -8.73 -12.92
C HIS A 95 -0.53 -9.20 -12.24
N PRO A 96 -0.16 -8.62 -11.09
CA PRO A 96 0.91 -9.17 -10.27
C PRO A 96 0.65 -10.62 -9.90
N GLN A 97 1.72 -11.40 -9.85
CA GLN A 97 1.71 -12.63 -9.08
C GLN A 97 1.94 -12.29 -7.62
N GLN A 98 0.96 -12.58 -6.77
CA GLN A 98 0.96 -12.18 -5.37
C GLN A 98 1.00 -13.38 -4.41
N PHE A 99 1.98 -13.40 -3.52
CA PHE A 99 2.19 -14.41 -2.50
C PHE A 99 1.98 -13.82 -1.10
N ILE A 100 1.46 -14.63 -0.18
CA ILE A 100 1.36 -14.26 1.25
C ILE A 100 2.29 -15.19 2.03
N ILE A 101 3.12 -14.62 2.89
CA ILE A 101 4.11 -15.34 3.70
C ILE A 101 3.84 -15.03 5.17
N GLY A 102 3.74 -16.06 6.01
CA GLY A 102 3.38 -15.96 7.42
C GLY A 102 3.11 -17.34 8.05
N ASP A 103 2.98 -17.39 9.37
CA ASP A 103 2.84 -18.64 10.15
C ASP A 103 1.41 -19.24 10.07
N ASP A 104 0.39 -18.42 9.83
CA ASP A 104 -1.03 -18.82 9.79
C ASP A 104 -1.66 -18.40 8.44
N ILE A 105 -1.32 -19.10 7.36
CA ILE A 105 -1.86 -18.86 6.02
C ILE A 105 -3.05 -19.81 5.80
N VAL A 106 -4.22 -19.48 6.34
CA VAL A 106 -5.48 -20.12 5.93
C VAL A 106 -6.13 -19.24 4.88
N GLY A 107 -6.38 -19.83 3.70
CA GLY A 107 -6.73 -19.13 2.46
C GLY A 107 -7.75 -18.01 2.62
N GLU A 108 -7.34 -16.79 2.26
CA GLU A 108 -8.25 -15.68 2.01
C GLU A 108 -8.27 -15.36 0.52
N GLU A 109 -9.46 -15.60 -0.02
CA GLU A 109 -9.81 -15.74 -1.41
C GLU A 109 -9.69 -14.44 -2.20
N SER A 110 -9.16 -14.57 -3.41
CA SER A 110 -9.31 -13.81 -4.67
C SER A 110 -10.16 -12.53 -4.74
N SER A 111 -11.19 -12.34 -3.92
CA SER A 111 -12.27 -11.37 -4.11
C SER A 111 -11.93 -9.90 -3.78
N GLN A 112 -10.88 -9.61 -3.00
CA GLN A 112 -10.35 -8.24 -2.86
C GLN A 112 -9.25 -7.95 -3.89
N ARG A 113 -8.39 -8.95 -4.17
CA ARG A 113 -7.35 -8.87 -5.19
C ARG A 113 -7.93 -8.58 -6.58
N GLU A 114 -9.10 -9.14 -6.88
CA GLU A 114 -9.79 -8.90 -8.15
C GLU A 114 -10.35 -7.48 -8.32
N ARG A 115 -10.63 -6.75 -7.23
CA ARG A 115 -11.17 -5.38 -7.30
C ARG A 115 -10.10 -4.31 -7.47
N ILE A 116 -8.88 -4.59 -7.00
CA ILE A 116 -7.76 -3.64 -6.91
C ILE A 116 -6.79 -3.84 -8.10
N GLN A 117 -7.25 -4.44 -9.20
CA GLN A 117 -6.40 -4.83 -10.34
C GLN A 117 -5.77 -3.64 -11.12
N ASN A 118 -6.24 -2.42 -10.90
CA ASN A 118 -5.75 -1.22 -11.59
C ASN A 118 -5.96 0.03 -10.72
N VAL A 119 -5.36 1.15 -11.12
CA VAL A 119 -5.45 2.44 -10.39
C VAL A 119 -6.89 2.90 -10.18
N LYS A 120 -7.78 2.68 -11.15
CA LYS A 120 -9.20 3.03 -10.99
C LYS A 120 -9.89 2.18 -9.92
N GLY A 121 -9.61 0.88 -9.88
CA GLY A 121 -10.07 -0.04 -8.84
C GLY A 121 -9.53 0.33 -7.46
N ILE A 122 -8.26 0.72 -7.37
CA ILE A 122 -7.66 1.25 -6.14
C ILE A 122 -8.41 2.51 -5.66
N ILE A 123 -8.67 3.46 -6.56
CA ILE A 123 -9.42 4.68 -6.24
C ILE A 123 -10.84 4.33 -5.76
N ALA A 124 -11.52 3.40 -6.43
CA ALA A 124 -12.87 2.97 -6.06
C ALA A 124 -12.91 2.30 -4.66
N ASP A 125 -11.94 1.44 -4.36
CA ASP A 125 -11.84 0.78 -3.05
C ASP A 125 -11.59 1.79 -1.92
N ILE A 126 -10.75 2.78 -2.18
CA ILE A 126 -10.41 3.80 -1.17
C ILE A 126 -11.54 4.84 -1.04
N GLU A 127 -12.16 5.29 -2.14
CA GLU A 127 -13.09 6.43 -2.11
C GLU A 127 -14.34 6.18 -1.25
N ASP A 128 -14.79 4.93 -1.15
CA ASP A 128 -15.92 4.55 -0.30
C ASP A 128 -15.61 4.67 1.20
N ARG A 129 -14.33 4.72 1.57
CA ARG A 129 -13.87 4.83 2.97
C ARG A 129 -13.70 6.28 3.43
N PHE A 130 -13.76 7.25 2.51
CA PHE A 130 -13.48 8.66 2.80
C PHE A 130 -14.53 9.57 2.14
N ASP A 131 -15.21 10.40 2.93
CA ASP A 131 -16.23 11.33 2.43
C ASP A 131 -15.71 12.27 1.33
N ALA A 132 -14.43 12.63 1.37
CA ALA A 132 -13.79 13.51 0.40
C ALA A 132 -13.35 12.80 -0.91
N GLY A 133 -13.45 11.47 -0.98
CA GLY A 133 -12.85 10.65 -2.04
C GLY A 133 -11.50 10.04 -1.62
N ALA A 134 -10.85 9.34 -2.54
CA ALA A 134 -9.58 8.66 -2.28
C ALA A 134 -8.39 9.62 -2.21
N PRO A 135 -7.62 9.68 -1.11
CA PRO A 135 -6.43 10.53 -1.04
C PRO A 135 -5.35 10.10 -2.05
N VAL A 136 -4.77 11.03 -2.82
CA VAL A 136 -3.76 10.71 -3.86
C VAL A 136 -2.55 9.96 -3.30
N GLN A 137 -2.05 10.34 -2.11
CA GLN A 137 -0.92 9.64 -1.48
C GLN A 137 -1.28 8.21 -1.07
N GLN A 138 -2.52 7.97 -0.67
CA GLN A 138 -3.02 6.63 -0.34
C GLN A 138 -3.11 5.76 -1.59
N VAL A 139 -3.67 6.32 -2.68
CA VAL A 139 -3.76 5.65 -3.98
C VAL A 139 -2.36 5.29 -4.51
N ILE A 140 -1.40 6.22 -4.43
CA ILE A 140 -0.02 5.95 -4.86
C ILE A 140 0.63 4.85 -4.02
N ARG A 141 0.39 4.82 -2.71
CA ARG A 141 0.92 3.76 -1.84
C ARG A 141 0.33 2.41 -2.23
N ASP A 142 -0.99 2.34 -2.37
CA ASP A 142 -1.69 1.11 -2.69
C ASP A 142 -1.45 0.67 -4.15
N ALA A 143 -1.02 1.59 -5.03
CA ALA A 143 -0.58 1.30 -6.39
C ALA A 143 0.78 0.59 -6.44
N ARG A 144 1.65 0.78 -5.44
CA ARG A 144 2.91 0.03 -5.34
C ARG A 144 2.66 -1.45 -5.08
N ARG A 145 1.59 -1.79 -4.36
CA ARG A 145 1.13 -3.16 -4.18
C ARG A 145 0.71 -3.81 -5.49
N ILE A 146 0.38 -3.02 -6.52
CA ILE A 146 0.17 -3.49 -7.90
C ILE A 146 1.34 -3.14 -8.84
N GLY A 147 2.52 -2.86 -8.27
CA GLY A 147 3.79 -2.79 -9.01
C GLY A 147 4.02 -1.48 -9.72
N MET A 148 3.18 -0.49 -9.43
CA MET A 148 3.34 0.83 -9.98
C MET A 148 4.20 1.67 -9.06
N ASP A 149 5.32 2.12 -9.59
CA ASP A 149 6.11 3.15 -8.94
C ASP A 149 5.34 4.46 -8.86
N LYS A 150 5.81 5.36 -7.99
CA LYS A 150 5.16 6.66 -7.77
C LYS A 150 4.94 7.46 -9.06
N SER A 151 5.87 7.40 -10.02
CA SER A 151 5.71 8.09 -11.30
C SER A 151 4.68 7.40 -12.19
N GLU A 152 4.67 6.07 -12.24
CA GLU A 152 3.72 5.27 -13.04
C GLU A 152 2.30 5.45 -12.52
N ALA A 153 2.11 5.35 -11.20
CA ALA A 153 0.82 5.59 -10.55
C ALA A 153 0.30 6.99 -10.85
N LYS A 154 1.16 8.02 -10.75
CA LYS A 154 0.78 9.40 -11.11
C LYS A 154 0.40 9.52 -12.59
N HIS A 155 1.18 8.91 -13.47
CA HIS A 155 0.92 8.93 -14.91
C HIS A 155 -0.43 8.30 -15.25
N GLU A 156 -0.75 7.15 -14.64
CA GLU A 156 -2.02 6.47 -14.86
C GLU A 156 -3.20 7.26 -14.26
N ILE A 157 -3.04 7.89 -13.09
CA ILE A 157 -4.02 8.84 -12.54
C ILE A 157 -4.29 9.97 -13.53
N ASP A 158 -3.25 10.59 -14.09
CA ASP A 158 -3.40 11.68 -15.06
C ASP A 158 -4.10 11.23 -16.34
N LYS A 159 -3.82 10.02 -16.80
CA LYS A 159 -4.49 9.39 -17.96
C LYS A 159 -5.98 9.15 -17.68
N LEU A 160 -6.33 8.64 -16.50
CA LEU A 160 -7.73 8.45 -16.07
C LEU A 160 -8.48 9.78 -15.98
N LYS A 161 -7.81 10.83 -15.49
CA LYS A 161 -8.34 12.21 -15.47
C LYS A 161 -8.59 12.74 -16.88
N GLN A 162 -7.66 12.54 -17.81
CA GLN A 162 -7.82 12.95 -19.21
C GLN A 162 -8.97 12.24 -19.91
N LYS A 163 -9.19 10.96 -19.60
CA LYS A 163 -10.31 10.16 -20.13
C LYS A 163 -11.64 10.48 -19.47
N GLY A 164 -11.66 11.22 -18.36
CA GLY A 164 -12.86 11.52 -17.57
C GLY A 164 -13.36 10.33 -16.74
N GLU A 165 -12.54 9.30 -16.54
CA GLU A 165 -12.88 8.12 -15.73
C GLU A 165 -12.64 8.33 -14.22
N VAL A 166 -11.83 9.33 -13.90
CA VAL A 166 -11.53 9.80 -12.55
C VAL A 166 -11.55 11.33 -12.56
N TYR A 167 -12.00 11.94 -11.47
CA TYR A 167 -11.93 13.39 -11.29
C TYR A 167 -11.45 13.75 -9.88
N GLU A 168 -11.03 15.00 -9.70
CA GLU A 168 -10.47 15.50 -8.45
C GLU A 168 -11.43 16.54 -7.83
N PRO A 169 -12.41 16.13 -6.99
CA PRO A 169 -13.37 17.05 -6.38
C PRO A 169 -12.72 18.07 -5.45
N ARG A 170 -11.58 17.71 -4.84
CA ARG A 170 -10.79 18.54 -3.93
C ARG A 170 -9.32 18.24 -4.16
N THR A 171 -8.46 19.24 -3.98
CA THR A 171 -7.00 19.10 -4.06
C THR A 171 -6.52 17.84 -3.33
N ASP A 172 -5.82 16.96 -4.06
CA ASP A 172 -5.27 15.68 -3.60
C ASP A 172 -6.30 14.59 -3.22
N TYR A 173 -7.56 14.68 -3.67
CA TYR A 173 -8.58 13.65 -3.48
C TYR A 173 -9.24 13.27 -4.81
N LEU A 174 -9.32 11.98 -5.11
CA LEU A 174 -9.83 11.41 -6.36
C LEU A 174 -11.18 10.73 -6.16
N ARG A 175 -12.04 10.77 -7.17
CA ARG A 175 -13.27 9.98 -7.26
C ARG A 175 -13.43 9.36 -8.62
N THR A 176 -14.03 8.18 -8.70
CA THR A 176 -14.38 7.56 -9.99
C THR A 176 -15.70 8.12 -10.53
N THR A 177 -15.85 8.11 -11.86
CA THR A 177 -17.03 8.64 -12.58
C THR A 177 -17.97 7.54 -13.04
#